data_AF-A0A1I0GC59-F1
#
_entry.id   AF-A0A1I0GC59-F1
#
_cell.length_a   1.000
_cell.length_b   1.000
_cell.length_c   1.000
_cell.angle_alpha   90.00
_cell.angle_beta   90.00
_cell.angle_gamma   90.00
#
_symmetry.space_group_name_H-M   'P 1'
#
loop_
_entity.id
_entity.type
_entity.pdbx_description
1 polymer ?
#
loop_
_entity_poly.entity_id
_entity_poly.type
_entity_poly.pdbx_seq_one_letter_code
_entity_poly.pdbx_strand_id
1 'polypeptide(L)'
;MIEKNIEGLRSLMSSDYCLYHMTGVKQSADEFLNGLKSGTFNYFSAEHDDIIVKIQGDEATMTGKSRVVAAVYGGGKRSWRLQGDFTLRKENENWKFTSSRASTY
;
A
#
# COMPACT_ATOMS: atom_id res chain seq x y z
N MET A 1 4.40 -4.15 15.89
CA MET A 1 4.68 -4.08 14.44
C MET A 1 3.42 -4.60 13.76
N ILE A 2 2.96 -4.00 12.66
CA ILE A 2 1.85 -4.59 11.90
C ILE A 2 2.31 -5.95 11.39
N GLU A 3 1.41 -6.93 11.39
CA GLU A 3 1.69 -8.27 10.89
C GLU A 3 2.09 -8.20 9.41
N LYS A 4 3.31 -8.66 9.09
CA LYS A 4 3.85 -8.69 7.73
C LYS A 4 3.40 -9.95 7.01
N ASN A 5 2.10 -10.20 6.92
CA ASN A 5 1.57 -11.36 6.18
C ASN A 5 1.83 -11.19 4.67
N ILE A 6 3.02 -11.58 4.22
CA ILE A 6 3.48 -11.36 2.85
C ILE A 6 2.60 -12.11 1.86
N GLU A 7 2.24 -13.35 2.14
CA GLU A 7 1.41 -14.16 1.25
C GLU A 7 0.00 -13.55 1.12
N GLY A 8 -0.58 -13.14 2.25
CA GLY A 8 -1.84 -12.41 2.28
C GLY A 8 -1.76 -11.11 1.46
N LEU A 9 -0.75 -10.27 1.69
CA LEU A 9 -0.54 -9.03 0.93
C LEU A 9 -0.36 -9.30 -0.57
N ARG A 10 0.44 -10.30 -0.94
CA ARG A 10 0.68 -10.65 -2.35
C ARG A 10 -0.62 -11.11 -3.02
N SER A 11 -1.46 -11.84 -2.30
CA SER A 11 -2.76 -12.30 -2.80
C SER A 11 -3.74 -11.16 -3.08
N LEU A 12 -3.54 -9.97 -2.49
CA LEU A 12 -4.38 -8.79 -2.75
C LEU A 12 -3.92 -7.99 -3.98
N MET A 13 -2.76 -8.29 -4.54
CA MET A 13 -2.16 -7.54 -5.64
C MET A 13 -2.31 -8.29 -6.96
N SER A 14 -2.68 -7.59 -8.03
CA SER A 14 -2.69 -8.17 -9.38
C SER A 14 -1.26 -8.51 -9.84
N SER A 15 -1.13 -9.31 -10.90
CA SER A 15 0.19 -9.67 -11.45
C SER A 15 0.95 -8.46 -12.02
N ASP A 16 0.22 -7.45 -12.49
CA ASP A 16 0.72 -6.20 -13.07
C ASP A 16 0.76 -5.03 -12.06
N TYR A 17 0.63 -5.33 -10.76
CA TYR A 17 0.60 -4.31 -9.72
C TYR A 17 1.83 -3.40 -9.74
N CYS A 18 1.59 -2.11 -9.53
CA CYS A 18 2.63 -1.10 -9.41
C CYS A 18 2.43 -0.17 -8.20
N LEU A 19 3.49 0.02 -7.42
CA LEU A 19 3.57 1.01 -6.35
C LEU A 19 4.37 2.24 -6.80
N TYR A 20 3.86 3.42 -6.49
CA TYR A 20 4.53 4.71 -6.61
C TYR A 20 4.82 5.26 -5.22
N HIS A 21 6.09 5.20 -4.83
CA HIS A 21 6.52 5.71 -3.54
C HIS A 21 6.50 7.25 -3.53
N MET A 22 6.37 7.85 -2.35
CA MET A 22 6.34 9.31 -2.20
C MET A 22 7.63 10.02 -2.67
N THR A 23 8.73 9.27 -2.82
CA THR A 23 10.01 9.76 -3.35
C THR A 23 10.08 9.74 -4.89
N GLY A 24 9.04 9.27 -5.57
CA GLY A 24 9.00 9.09 -7.03
C GLY A 24 9.53 7.73 -7.52
N VAL A 25 10.03 6.88 -6.61
CA VAL A 25 10.46 5.51 -6.96
C VAL A 25 9.24 4.66 -7.33
N LYS A 26 9.33 3.95 -8.44
CA LYS A 26 8.35 2.96 -8.91
C LYS A 26 8.80 1.56 -8.51
N GLN A 27 7.91 0.74 -7.96
CA GLN A 27 8.21 -0.62 -7.51
C GLN A 27 7.11 -1.60 -7.94
N SER A 28 7.51 -2.82 -8.26
CA SER A 28 6.63 -3.97 -8.37
C SER A 28 6.13 -4.45 -7.00
N ALA A 29 5.14 -5.34 -6.99
CA ALA A 29 4.68 -6.02 -5.77
C ALA A 29 5.85 -6.73 -5.07
N ASP A 30 6.66 -7.48 -5.82
CA ASP A 30 7.71 -8.31 -5.24
C ASP A 30 8.84 -7.47 -4.63
N GLU A 31 9.22 -6.36 -5.27
CA GLU A 31 10.19 -5.41 -4.71
C GLU A 31 9.69 -4.78 -3.41
N PHE A 32 8.43 -4.34 -3.38
CA PHE A 32 7.84 -3.78 -2.17
C PHE A 32 7.77 -4.80 -1.04
N LEU A 33 7.29 -6.02 -1.32
CA LEU A 33 7.19 -7.11 -0.36
C LEU A 33 8.56 -7.56 0.16
N ASN A 34 9.58 -7.58 -0.70
CA ASN A 34 10.96 -7.83 -0.28
C ASN A 34 11.49 -6.71 0.62
N GLY A 35 11.09 -5.46 0.39
CA GLY A 35 11.36 -4.35 1.30
C GLY A 35 10.74 -4.55 2.69
N LEU A 36 9.51 -5.08 2.78
CA LEU A 36 8.89 -5.46 4.05
C LEU A 36 9.65 -6.61 4.74
N LYS A 37 10.00 -7.67 4.00
CA LYS A 37 10.72 -8.84 4.50
C LYS A 37 12.11 -8.49 5.05
N SER A 38 12.87 -7.71 4.28
CA SER A 38 14.24 -7.30 4.63
C SER A 38 14.30 -6.26 5.76
N GLY A 39 13.15 -5.72 6.18
CA GLY A 39 13.11 -4.64 7.16
C GLY A 39 13.52 -3.28 6.60
N THR A 40 13.60 -3.14 5.27
CA THR A 40 13.70 -1.82 4.63
C THR A 40 12.46 -0.98 4.92
N PHE A 41 11.29 -1.61 4.98
CA PHE A 41 10.03 -0.98 5.34
C PHE A 41 9.48 -1.62 6.63
N ASN A 42 9.47 -0.86 7.72
CA ASN A 42 8.91 -1.30 8.99
C ASN A 42 7.73 -0.41 9.38
N TYR A 43 6.52 -0.98 9.33
CA TYR A 43 5.29 -0.32 9.74
C TYR A 43 4.88 -0.80 11.13
N PHE A 44 4.63 0.13 12.03
CA PHE A 44 4.33 -0.16 13.44
C PHE A 44 2.85 -0.01 13.77
N SER A 45 2.19 0.99 13.21
CA SER A 45 0.76 1.23 13.31
C SER A 45 0.25 2.00 12.10
N ALA A 46 -1.04 1.86 11.82
CA ALA A 46 -1.77 2.64 10.85
C ALA A 46 -3.17 2.90 11.44
N GLU A 47 -3.47 4.17 11.70
CA GLU A 47 -4.81 4.61 12.10
C GLU A 47 -5.44 5.31 10.89
N HIS A 48 -6.61 4.85 10.47
CA HIS A 48 -7.30 5.41 9.30
C HIS A 48 -8.17 6.60 9.71
N ASP A 49 -7.92 7.74 9.08
CA ASP A 49 -8.70 8.96 9.28
C ASP A 49 -9.88 9.01 8.30
N ASP A 50 -9.71 8.51 7.07
CA ASP A 50 -10.76 8.46 6.04
C ASP A 50 -10.48 7.38 4.99
N ILE A 51 -11.53 6.76 4.45
CA ILE A 51 -11.45 5.80 3.35
C ILE A 51 -12.65 6.04 2.43
N ILE A 52 -12.36 6.44 1.19
CA ILE A 52 -13.37 6.66 0.16
C ILE A 52 -13.16 5.62 -0.94
N VAL A 53 -14.21 4.88 -1.28
CA VAL A 53 -14.20 3.87 -2.35
C VAL A 53 -15.25 4.23 -3.40
N LYS A 54 -14.89 4.15 -4.67
CA LYS A 54 -15.80 4.28 -5.82
C LYS A 54 -15.67 3.05 -6.69
N ILE A 55 -16.78 2.38 -6.96
CA ILE A 55 -16.83 1.15 -7.76
C ILE A 55 -17.58 1.45 -9.06
N GLN A 56 -17.05 0.98 -10.18
CA GLN A 56 -17.65 1.05 -11.50
C GLN A 56 -17.48 -0.29 -12.21
N GLY A 57 -18.51 -1.14 -12.12
CA GLY A 57 -18.43 -2.51 -12.65
C GLY A 57 -17.31 -3.30 -11.98
N ASP A 58 -16.37 -3.79 -12.77
CA ASP A 58 -15.21 -4.57 -12.32
C ASP A 58 -13.98 -3.71 -12.00
N GLU A 59 -14.11 -2.39 -11.99
CA GLU A 59 -13.04 -1.46 -11.60
C GLU A 59 -13.43 -0.67 -10.35
N ALA A 60 -12.43 -0.29 -9.56
CA ALA A 60 -12.64 0.60 -8.42
C ALA A 60 -11.45 1.53 -8.19
N THR A 61 -11.74 2.66 -7.57
CA THR A 61 -10.73 3.56 -7.00
C THR A 61 -10.94 3.66 -5.50
N MET A 62 -9.84 3.73 -4.76
CA MET A 62 -9.88 3.94 -3.32
C MET A 62 -8.85 5.01 -2.95
N THR A 63 -9.28 5.98 -2.14
CA THR A 63 -8.38 6.94 -1.50
C THR A 63 -8.48 6.74 0.00
N GLY A 64 -7.36 6.41 0.64
CA GLY A 64 -7.27 6.23 2.09
C GLY A 64 -6.33 7.25 2.71
N LYS A 65 -6.74 7.88 3.82
CA LYS A 65 -5.92 8.80 4.62
C LYS A 65 -5.64 8.16 5.96
N SER A 66 -4.37 8.11 6.35
CA SER A 66 -3.94 7.40 7.56
C SER A 66 -2.83 8.12 8.29
N ARG A 67 -2.80 7.97 9.62
CA ARG A 67 -1.66 8.28 10.49
C ARG A 67 -0.84 7.02 10.67
N VAL A 68 0.33 6.97 10.05
CA VAL A 68 1.19 5.78 9.95
C VAL A 68 2.47 5.99 10.72
N VAL A 69 2.79 5.07 11.63
CA VAL A 69 4.09 5.08 12.31
C VAL A 69 5.01 4.08 11.61
N ALA A 70 6.12 4.55 11.05
CA ALA A 70 7.03 3.73 10.25
C ALA A 70 8.51 4.11 10.44
N ALA A 71 9.39 3.15 10.17
CA ALA A 71 10.81 3.33 9.96
C ALA A 71 11.15 2.76 8.58
N VAL A 72 11.67 3.61 7.68
CA VAL A 72 11.93 3.26 6.28
C VAL A 72 13.38 3.58 5.93
N TYR A 73 13.99 2.76 5.07
CA TYR A 73 15.36 2.93 4.57
C TYR A 73 16.41 3.12 5.68
N GLY A 74 16.28 2.35 6.78
CA GLY A 74 17.19 2.44 7.93
C GLY A 74 17.03 3.71 8.77
N GLY A 75 16.07 4.57 8.45
CA GLY A 75 15.74 5.77 9.23
C GLY A 75 15.05 5.44 10.56
N GLY A 76 15.01 6.43 11.45
CA GLY A 76 14.31 6.32 12.73
C GLY A 76 12.79 6.20 12.58
N LYS A 77 12.14 5.73 13.64
CA LYS A 77 10.67 5.64 13.74
C LYS A 77 10.04 7.03 13.72
N ARG A 78 9.14 7.28 12.76
CA ARG A 78 8.43 8.55 12.57
C ARG A 78 6.94 8.32 12.37
N SER A 79 6.13 9.32 12.70
CA SER A 79 4.70 9.36 12.39
C SER A 79 4.48 10.19 11.13
N TRP A 80 3.65 9.69 10.22
CA TRP A 80 3.37 10.28 8.92
C TRP A 80 1.86 10.37 8.69
N ARG A 81 1.39 11.49 8.14
CA ARG A 81 0.04 11.59 7.58
C ARG A 81 0.14 11.20 6.10
N LEU A 82 -0.24 9.96 5.79
CA LEU A 82 -0.14 9.40 4.45
C LEU A 82 -1.50 9.31 3.78
N GLN A 83 -1.56 9.74 2.53
CA GLN A 83 -2.64 9.43 1.61
C GLN A 83 -2.17 8.33 0.66
N GLY A 84 -2.96 7.26 0.57
CA GLY A 84 -2.81 6.22 -0.44
C GLY A 84 -3.91 6.35 -1.48
N ASP A 85 -3.53 6.52 -2.73
CA ASP A 85 -4.44 6.47 -3.88
C ASP A 85 -4.26 5.12 -4.58
N PHE A 86 -5.34 4.37 -4.72
CA PHE A 86 -5.34 3.00 -5.19
C PHE A 86 -6.30 2.81 -6.35
N THR A 87 -5.89 1.98 -7.31
CA THR A 87 -6.78 1.43 -8.33
C THR A 87 -6.93 -0.06 -8.10
N LEU A 88 -8.14 -0.58 -8.33
CA LEU A 88 -8.46 -1.99 -8.17
C LEU A 88 -9.23 -2.50 -9.37
N ARG A 89 -9.07 -3.79 -9.64
CA ARG A 89 -9.86 -4.55 -10.61
C ARG A 89 -10.37 -5.83 -9.98
N LYS A 90 -11.56 -6.27 -10.35
CA LYS A 90 -12.13 -7.56 -9.97
C LYS A 90 -11.57 -8.66 -10.89
N GLU A 91 -10.95 -9.67 -10.29
CA GLU A 91 -10.36 -10.84 -10.97
C GLU A 91 -10.88 -12.11 -10.31
N ASN A 92 -11.60 -12.97 -11.07
CA ASN A 92 -12.20 -14.21 -10.56
C ASN A 92 -12.99 -13.97 -9.26
N GLU A 93 -13.93 -13.02 -9.29
CA GLU A 93 -14.73 -12.59 -8.14
C GLU A 93 -13.99 -11.91 -6.97
N ASN A 94 -12.67 -11.71 -7.07
CA ASN A 94 -11.87 -11.10 -6.01
C ASN A 94 -11.31 -9.74 -6.45
N TRP A 95 -11.42 -8.74 -5.58
CA TRP A 95 -10.78 -7.44 -5.83
C TRP A 95 -9.25 -7.55 -5.67
N LYS A 96 -8.53 -7.01 -6.64
CA LYS A 96 -7.07 -6.91 -6.66
C LYS A 96 -6.64 -5.47 -6.82
N PHE A 97 -5.67 -5.05 -6.03
CA PHE A 97 -4.98 -3.78 -6.27
C PHE A 97 -4.17 -3.88 -7.55
N THR A 98 -4.34 -2.92 -8.45
CA THR A 98 -3.56 -2.77 -9.68
C THR A 98 -2.53 -1.65 -9.56
N SER A 99 -2.77 -0.66 -8.71
CA SER A 99 -1.75 0.31 -8.33
C SER A 99 -1.93 0.89 -6.94
N SER A 100 -0.84 1.44 -6.40
CA SER A 100 -0.90 2.34 -5.24
C SER A 100 0.03 3.52 -5.44
N ARG A 101 -0.36 4.68 -4.93
CA ARG A 101 0.49 5.87 -4.85
C ARG A 101 0.44 6.43 -3.44
N ALA A 102 1.61 6.59 -2.83
CA ALA A 102 1.75 7.20 -1.52
C ALA A 102 2.08 8.70 -1.65
N SER A 103 1.37 9.54 -0.90
CA SER A 103 1.64 10.96 -0.72
C SER A 103 1.34 11.39 0.71
N THR A 104 1.56 12.65 1.06
CA THR A 104 1.18 13.23 2.36
C THR A 104 -0.01 14.18 2.22
N TYR A 105 -0.75 14.39 3.30
CA TYR A 105 -1.87 15.34 3.37
C TYR A 105 -1.90 16.09 4.70
#